data_AF-A0A969MUJ9-F1
#
_entry.id   AF-A0A969MUJ9-F1
#
_cell.length_a   1.000
_cell.length_b   1.000
_cell.length_c   1.000
_cell.angle_alpha   90.00
_cell.angle_beta   90.00
_cell.angle_gamma   90.00
#
_symmetry.space_group_name_H-M   'P 1'
#
loop_
_entity.id
_entity.type
_entity.pdbx_description
1 polymer ?
#
loop_
_entity_poly.entity_id
_entity_poly.type
_entity_poly.pdbx_seq_one_letter_code
_entity_poly.pdbx_strand_id
1 'polypeptide(L)'
;MKNILSHLAALQTSDIDWMTANGQILNLSEDQILVEANTKLDVLYILLEGNLVIQTPPTPVHTQGEELTQLFPGELIGELCFIDHKLAVTTVKALSPSQVIVLPKWALMEKLGTDPDFATGFYQTLAMHLSGKLRALSDLLARNRTASSPSLQKVLFVFAILNDSDLDWMITCGTRQVVKTEARIIEAGMVVESISILLEGTLGIFIPTTVEGKSLELAIAKSVPGEILGEMSFIETKRASAMVKALEDCLLLTIPQKLLLERMQQNPGFCIRFYRAISTILADRLRTQLRSYQSGQTSLESNVNPSGHHQELDLAVLETMAIAGTRFDWMFKRLIS
;
A
#
# COMPACT_ATOMS: atom_id res chain seq x y z
N MET A 1 4.14 25.66 -6.41
CA MET A 1 2.76 25.12 -6.28
C MET A 1 2.23 24.36 -7.49
N LYS A 2 2.18 24.90 -8.73
CA LYS A 2 1.58 24.15 -9.88
C LYS A 2 2.14 22.74 -10.15
N ASN A 3 3.40 22.47 -9.82
CA ASN A 3 4.05 21.15 -10.01
C ASN A 3 3.80 20.16 -8.85
N ILE A 4 3.39 20.65 -7.67
CA ILE A 4 3.01 19.86 -6.49
C ILE A 4 1.58 19.30 -6.69
N LEU A 5 0.75 20.04 -7.44
CA LEU A 5 -0.64 19.70 -7.72
C LEU A 5 -0.83 18.40 -8.52
N SER A 6 0.17 17.95 -9.28
CA SER A 6 0.08 16.67 -10.00
C SER A 6 0.07 15.48 -9.04
N HIS A 7 0.81 15.56 -7.94
CA HIS A 7 0.87 14.52 -6.91
C HIS A 7 -0.31 14.56 -5.96
N LEU A 8 -1.00 15.69 -5.84
CA LEU A 8 -2.22 15.88 -5.05
C LEU A 8 -3.46 16.04 -5.95
N ALA A 9 -3.45 15.48 -7.17
CA ALA A 9 -4.43 15.79 -8.20
C ALA A 9 -5.89 15.44 -7.85
N ALA A 10 -6.11 14.57 -6.86
CA ALA A 10 -7.44 14.25 -6.35
C ALA A 10 -7.95 15.24 -5.28
N LEU A 11 -7.11 16.16 -4.80
CA LEU A 11 -7.48 17.21 -3.86
C LEU A 11 -7.86 18.51 -4.60
N GLN A 12 -8.87 19.19 -4.09
CA GLN A 12 -9.31 20.49 -4.58
C GLN A 12 -8.42 21.62 -4.05
N THR A 13 -8.52 22.81 -4.67
CA THR A 13 -7.77 23.98 -4.18
C THR A 13 -8.12 24.33 -2.73
N SER A 14 -9.40 24.23 -2.35
CA SER A 14 -9.86 24.42 -0.97
C SER A 14 -9.24 23.45 0.03
N ASP A 15 -8.94 22.22 -0.41
CA ASP A 15 -8.30 21.21 0.43
C ASP A 15 -6.85 21.60 0.71
N ILE A 16 -6.15 22.09 -0.32
CA ILE A 16 -4.76 22.57 -0.20
C ILE A 16 -4.71 23.83 0.67
N ASP A 17 -5.67 24.74 0.52
CA ASP A 17 -5.79 25.92 1.36
C ASP A 17 -6.02 25.52 2.83
N TRP A 18 -6.90 24.54 3.06
CA TRP A 18 -7.13 24.01 4.40
C TRP A 18 -5.87 23.37 4.98
N MET A 19 -5.14 22.56 4.21
CA MET A 19 -3.88 21.94 4.66
C MET A 19 -2.85 23.00 5.01
N THR A 20 -2.73 24.05 4.19
CA THR A 20 -1.81 25.18 4.43
C THR A 20 -2.18 25.97 5.68
N ALA A 21 -3.48 26.17 5.93
CA ALA A 21 -3.97 26.88 7.12
C ALA A 21 -3.85 26.07 8.42
N ASN A 22 -3.90 24.74 8.33
CA ASN A 22 -3.87 23.84 9.50
C ASN A 22 -2.51 23.14 9.69
N GLY A 23 -1.57 23.35 8.78
CA GLY A 23 -0.22 22.83 8.85
C GLY A 23 0.81 23.90 9.20
N GLN A 24 1.98 23.46 9.64
CA GLN A 24 3.11 24.34 9.93
C GLN A 24 4.22 24.10 8.91
N ILE A 25 4.79 25.17 8.35
CA ILE A 25 5.94 25.03 7.46
C ILE A 25 7.18 24.74 8.31
N LEU A 26 7.86 23.65 7.99
CA LEU A 26 9.16 23.28 8.56
C LEU A 26 10.21 23.36 7.46
N ASN A 27 11.25 24.16 7.71
CA ASN A 27 12.43 24.23 6.85
C ASN A 27 13.46 23.22 7.35
N LEU A 28 14.02 22.45 6.43
CA LEU A 28 15.06 21.46 6.69
C LEU A 28 16.37 21.93 6.05
N SER A 29 17.46 21.85 6.82
CA SER A 29 18.81 21.97 6.26
C SER A 29 19.21 20.67 5.57
N GLU A 30 20.21 20.72 4.68
CA GLU A 30 20.82 19.51 4.12
C GLU A 30 21.27 18.55 5.22
N ASP A 31 21.10 17.24 4.99
CA ASP A 31 21.33 16.14 5.93
C ASP A 31 20.46 16.12 7.20
N GLN A 32 19.56 17.10 7.39
CA GLN A 32 18.65 17.10 8.53
C GLN A 32 17.67 15.92 8.43
N ILE A 33 17.59 15.13 9.50
CA ILE A 33 16.62 14.03 9.63
C ILE A 33 15.23 14.60 9.90
N LEU A 34 14.27 14.25 9.05
CA LEU A 34 12.86 14.58 9.22
C LEU A 34 12.11 13.48 9.98
N VAL A 35 12.37 12.22 9.63
CA VAL A 35 11.77 11.04 10.28
C VAL A 35 12.89 10.08 10.62
N GLU A 36 12.93 9.62 11.87
CA GLU A 36 13.84 8.57 12.30
C GLU A 36 13.11 7.23 12.37
N ALA A 37 13.73 6.15 11.89
CA ALA A 37 13.15 4.82 11.98
C ALA A 37 12.88 4.40 13.45
N ASN A 38 11.90 3.52 13.64
CA ASN A 38 11.42 3.05 14.95
C ASN A 38 10.86 4.14 15.86
N THR A 39 10.54 5.32 15.34
CA THR A 39 9.85 6.37 16.08
C THR A 39 8.35 6.37 15.77
N LYS A 40 7.55 6.88 16.72
CA LYS A 40 6.13 7.12 16.54
C LYS A 40 5.94 8.47 15.86
N LEU A 41 5.09 8.53 14.83
CA LEU A 41 4.68 9.76 14.17
C LEU A 41 3.19 10.03 14.41
N ASP A 42 2.90 11.18 15.01
CA ASP A 42 1.53 11.70 15.18
C ASP A 42 1.25 12.88 14.22
N VAL A 43 2.03 12.96 13.14
CA VAL A 43 1.94 13.96 12.07
C VAL A 43 2.12 13.29 10.71
N LEU A 44 1.61 13.93 9.67
CA LEU A 44 1.89 13.63 8.26
C LEU A 44 2.65 14.82 7.67
N TYR A 45 3.66 14.56 6.86
CA TYR A 45 4.38 15.62 6.15
C TYR A 45 4.07 15.59 4.66
N ILE A 46 4.10 16.76 4.03
CA ILE A 46 4.08 16.88 2.57
C ILE A 46 5.28 17.70 2.15
N LEU A 47 6.08 17.16 1.24
CA LEU A 47 7.22 17.86 0.68
C LEU A 47 6.74 18.99 -0.24
N LEU A 48 7.12 20.23 0.06
CA LEU A 48 6.77 21.41 -0.73
C LEU A 48 7.89 21.77 -1.70
N GLU A 49 9.14 21.75 -1.24
CA GLU A 49 10.33 22.12 -2.02
C GLU A 49 11.55 21.31 -1.57
N GLY A 50 12.54 21.16 -2.45
CA GLY A 50 13.75 20.39 -2.21
C GLY A 50 13.59 18.90 -2.50
N ASN A 51 14.50 18.10 -1.96
CA ASN A 51 14.56 16.65 -2.17
C ASN A 51 14.87 15.96 -0.84
N LEU A 52 14.13 14.90 -0.54
CA LEU A 52 14.42 14.03 0.59
C LEU A 52 14.87 12.66 0.09
N VAL A 53 15.46 11.86 0.96
CA VAL A 53 15.79 10.46 0.70
C VAL A 53 15.18 9.58 1.78
N ILE A 54 14.59 8.45 1.35
CA ILE A 54 14.18 7.37 2.23
C ILE A 54 15.34 6.37 2.29
N GLN A 55 15.78 6.04 3.50
CA GLN A 55 16.87 5.12 3.74
C GLN A 55 16.45 4.02 4.72
N THR A 56 17.12 2.86 4.63
CA THR A 56 17.07 1.86 5.70
C THR A 56 17.68 2.44 6.98
N PRO A 57 17.25 1.98 8.18
CA PRO A 57 17.89 2.38 9.43
C PRO A 57 19.40 2.08 9.38
N PRO A 58 20.25 2.91 10.00
CA PRO A 58 21.67 2.61 10.12
C PRO A 58 21.89 1.24 10.74
N THR A 59 22.77 0.44 10.14
CA THR A 59 23.22 -0.83 10.70
C THR A 59 24.69 -0.71 11.10
N PRO A 60 25.23 -1.64 11.93
CA PRO A 60 26.66 -1.64 12.26
C PRO A 60 27.57 -1.68 11.03
N VAL A 61 27.07 -2.17 9.90
CA VAL A 61 27.79 -2.27 8.61
C VAL A 61 27.54 -1.03 7.74
N HIS A 62 26.29 -0.57 7.65
CA HIS A 62 25.90 0.64 6.92
C HIS A 62 25.52 1.76 7.90
N THR A 63 26.54 2.48 8.38
CA THR A 63 26.39 3.53 9.41
C THR A 63 25.53 4.72 8.98
N GLN A 64 25.30 4.91 7.67
CA GLN A 64 24.44 5.96 7.13
C GLN A 64 23.10 5.43 6.59
N GLY A 65 22.82 4.13 6.71
CA GLY A 65 21.70 3.48 6.04
C GLY A 65 21.93 3.34 4.53
N GLU A 66 21.12 2.51 3.87
CA GLU A 66 21.11 2.37 2.41
C GLU A 66 19.99 3.22 1.82
N GLU A 67 20.26 3.94 0.73
CA GLU A 67 19.25 4.68 -0.01
C GLU A 67 18.28 3.74 -0.74
N LEU A 68 16.99 3.86 -0.42
CA LEU A 68 15.92 3.10 -1.07
C LEU A 68 15.35 3.88 -2.26
N THR A 69 14.99 5.14 -2.03
CA THR A 69 14.43 6.03 -3.05
C THR A 69 14.51 7.49 -2.60
N GLN A 70 14.46 8.41 -3.55
CA GLN A 70 14.30 9.84 -3.28
C GLN A 70 12.82 10.23 -3.27
N LEU A 71 12.53 11.32 -2.56
CA LEU A 71 11.23 11.95 -2.52
C LEU A 71 11.28 13.35 -3.13
N PHE A 72 10.22 13.71 -3.85
CA PHE A 72 10.07 14.94 -4.62
C PHE A 72 8.84 15.75 -4.16
N PRO A 73 8.80 17.06 -4.48
CA PRO A 73 7.69 17.93 -4.12
C PRO A 73 6.32 17.36 -4.48
N GLY A 74 5.43 17.33 -3.49
CA GLY A 74 4.09 16.75 -3.57
C GLY A 74 3.94 15.38 -2.93
N GLU A 75 5.03 14.68 -2.60
CA GLU A 75 4.95 13.38 -1.95
C GLU A 75 4.68 13.46 -0.44
N LEU A 76 3.93 12.46 0.05
CA LEU A 76 3.61 12.28 1.46
C LEU A 76 4.71 11.53 2.20
N ILE A 77 4.97 11.92 3.45
CA ILE A 77 5.89 11.27 4.38
C ILE A 77 5.18 10.99 5.71
N GLY A 78 5.41 9.79 6.27
CA GLY A 78 4.76 9.33 7.50
C GLY A 78 3.40 8.65 7.25
N GLU A 79 3.06 8.45 5.98
CA GLU A 79 1.80 7.89 5.49
C GLU A 79 1.54 6.47 6.03
N LEU A 80 2.60 5.67 6.17
CA LEU A 80 2.51 4.34 6.74
C LEU A 80 2.09 4.38 8.21
N CYS A 81 2.68 5.28 9.01
CA CYS A 81 2.35 5.46 10.43
C CYS A 81 0.97 6.11 10.60
N PHE A 82 0.58 6.97 9.66
CA PHE A 82 -0.74 7.57 9.62
C PHE A 82 -1.83 6.50 9.51
N ILE A 83 -1.68 5.54 8.59
CA ILE A 83 -2.67 4.49 8.30
C ILE A 83 -2.76 3.43 9.40
N ASP A 84 -1.64 2.80 9.77
CA ASP A 84 -1.67 1.59 10.59
C ASP A 84 -1.24 1.81 12.04
N HIS A 85 -0.91 3.06 12.41
CA HIS A 85 -0.50 3.45 13.76
C HIS A 85 0.77 2.76 14.27
N LYS A 86 1.55 2.12 13.40
CA LYS A 86 2.83 1.48 13.75
C LYS A 86 3.99 2.47 13.64
N LEU A 87 5.12 2.13 14.25
CA LEU A 87 6.37 2.91 14.22
C LEU A 87 6.96 2.99 12.80
N ALA A 88 7.62 4.10 12.49
CA ALA A 88 8.32 4.31 11.22
C ALA A 88 9.31 3.16 10.93
N VAL A 89 9.34 2.69 9.68
CA VAL A 89 10.20 1.56 9.27
C VAL A 89 11.51 2.03 8.63
N THR A 90 11.52 3.27 8.16
CA THR A 90 12.63 3.88 7.40
C THR A 90 12.96 5.25 7.99
N THR A 91 14.18 5.69 7.74
CA THR A 91 14.63 7.05 8.05
C THR A 91 14.42 7.92 6.82
N VAL A 92 14.01 9.17 7.02
CA VAL A 92 13.87 10.18 5.96
C VAL A 92 14.70 11.39 6.34
N LYS A 93 15.63 11.78 5.46
CA LYS A 93 16.47 12.98 5.64
C LYS A 93 16.47 13.86 4.39
N ALA A 94 16.83 15.12 4.56
CA ALA A 94 16.96 16.07 3.46
C ALA A 94 18.27 15.87 2.69
N LEU A 95 18.20 15.76 1.36
CA LEU A 95 19.37 15.76 0.47
C LEU A 95 19.79 17.17 0.05
N SER A 96 18.88 18.13 0.18
CA SER A 96 19.10 19.54 -0.10
C SER A 96 18.21 20.37 0.85
N PRO A 97 18.47 21.67 1.05
CA PRO A 97 17.56 22.53 1.79
C PRO A 97 16.13 22.35 1.29
N SER A 98 15.24 21.92 2.17
CA SER A 98 13.90 21.45 1.81
C SER A 98 12.84 22.11 2.68
N GLN A 99 11.62 22.20 2.15
CA GLN A 99 10.47 22.70 2.89
C GLN A 99 9.39 21.63 2.92
N VAL A 100 8.86 21.36 4.11
CA VAL A 100 7.72 20.48 4.29
C VAL A 100 6.61 21.21 5.03
N ILE A 101 5.37 20.83 4.76
CA ILE A 101 4.26 21.16 5.66
C ILE A 101 4.06 20.01 6.63
N VAL A 102 3.95 20.34 7.92
CA VAL A 102 3.67 19.42 9.02
C VAL A 102 2.18 19.49 9.34
N LEU A 103 1.46 18.40 9.08
CA LEU A 103 0.03 18.29 9.35
C LEU A 103 -0.22 17.40 10.56
N PRO A 104 -0.84 17.90 11.63
CA PRO A 104 -1.12 17.08 12.79
C PRO A 104 -2.17 16.01 12.47
N LYS A 105 -1.92 14.78 12.92
CA LYS A 105 -2.80 13.63 12.66
C LYS A 105 -4.23 13.88 13.17
N TRP A 106 -4.38 14.52 14.34
CA TRP A 106 -5.71 14.80 14.90
C TRP A 106 -6.55 15.71 13.99
N ALA A 107 -5.98 16.77 13.42
CA ALA A 107 -6.69 17.70 12.55
C ALA A 107 -7.05 17.03 11.22
N LEU A 108 -6.14 16.22 10.67
CA LEU A 108 -6.42 15.40 9.49
C LEU A 108 -7.57 14.43 9.75
N MET A 109 -7.55 13.71 10.88
CA MET A 109 -8.62 12.77 11.22
C MET A 109 -9.98 13.45 11.42
N GLU A 110 -10.00 14.64 12.03
CA GLU A 110 -11.22 15.45 12.15
C GLU A 110 -11.76 15.86 10.78
N LYS A 111 -10.88 16.36 9.89
CA LYS A 111 -11.27 16.77 8.53
C LYS A 111 -11.78 15.59 7.70
N LEU A 112 -11.11 14.44 7.79
CA LEU A 112 -11.53 13.20 7.12
C LEU A 112 -12.89 12.70 7.62
N GLY A 113 -13.23 12.96 8.88
CA GLY A 113 -14.52 12.59 9.48
C GLY A 113 -15.65 13.56 9.18
N THR A 114 -15.34 14.82 8.88
CA THR A 114 -16.33 15.90 8.71
C THR A 114 -16.56 16.30 7.26
N ASP A 115 -15.60 16.04 6.37
CA ASP A 115 -15.64 16.41 4.96
C ASP A 115 -15.43 15.16 4.05
N PRO A 116 -16.53 14.61 3.50
CA PRO A 116 -16.47 13.45 2.60
C PRO A 116 -15.70 13.69 1.29
N ASP A 117 -15.73 14.91 0.76
CA ASP A 117 -15.06 15.24 -0.50
C ASP A 117 -13.54 15.27 -0.27
N PHE A 118 -13.11 15.93 0.81
CA PHE A 118 -11.73 15.88 1.27
C PHE A 118 -11.29 14.44 1.55
N ALA A 119 -12.11 13.64 2.23
CA ALA A 119 -11.79 12.25 2.55
C ALA A 119 -11.58 11.39 1.29
N THR A 120 -12.43 11.58 0.29
CA THR A 120 -12.29 10.89 -1.01
C THR A 120 -10.97 11.27 -1.68
N GLY A 121 -10.73 12.56 -1.84
CA GLY A 121 -9.51 13.06 -2.50
C GLY A 121 -8.23 12.68 -1.74
N PHE A 122 -8.27 12.71 -0.41
CA PHE A 122 -7.14 12.34 0.44
C PHE A 122 -6.82 10.85 0.35
N TYR A 123 -7.79 9.95 0.54
CA TYR A 123 -7.54 8.51 0.45
C TYR A 123 -7.17 8.07 -0.97
N GLN A 124 -7.73 8.71 -2.01
CA GLN A 124 -7.33 8.47 -3.39
C GLN A 124 -5.86 8.87 -3.61
N THR A 125 -5.47 10.08 -3.20
CA THR A 125 -4.07 10.57 -3.24
C THR A 125 -3.14 9.62 -2.49
N LEU A 126 -3.53 9.21 -1.29
CA LEU A 126 -2.75 8.30 -0.45
C LEU A 126 -2.57 6.93 -1.10
N ALA A 127 -3.62 6.36 -1.70
CA ALA A 127 -3.54 5.11 -2.45
C ALA A 127 -2.57 5.24 -3.65
N MET A 128 -2.62 6.35 -4.39
CA MET A 128 -1.72 6.61 -5.51
C MET A 128 -0.25 6.67 -5.07
N HIS A 129 0.04 7.37 -3.97
CA HIS A 129 1.42 7.49 -3.46
C HIS A 129 1.96 6.15 -2.97
N LEU A 130 1.15 5.40 -2.21
CA LEU A 130 1.53 4.09 -1.69
C LEU A 130 1.77 3.07 -2.80
N SER A 131 0.90 3.06 -3.81
CA SER A 131 1.08 2.20 -4.98
C SER A 131 2.39 2.55 -5.71
N GLY A 132 2.74 3.84 -5.79
CA GLY A 132 3.93 4.29 -6.52
C GLY A 132 5.20 3.83 -5.81
N LYS A 133 5.24 4.03 -4.48
CA LYS A 133 6.32 3.55 -3.61
C LYS A 133 6.44 2.03 -3.63
N LEU A 134 5.32 1.30 -3.59
CA LEU A 134 5.29 -0.16 -3.64
C LEU A 134 5.84 -0.68 -4.98
N ARG A 135 5.51 -0.03 -6.10
CA ARG A 135 6.05 -0.38 -7.41
C ARG A 135 7.55 -0.12 -7.47
N ALA A 136 8.00 1.06 -7.07
CA ALA A 136 9.41 1.42 -7.07
C ALA A 136 10.25 0.44 -6.23
N LEU A 137 9.73 0.05 -5.05
CA LEU A 137 10.38 -0.95 -4.21
C LEU A 137 10.36 -2.34 -4.85
N SER A 138 9.24 -2.76 -5.45
CA SER A 138 9.16 -4.05 -6.15
C SER A 138 10.14 -4.13 -7.32
N ASP A 139 10.33 -3.03 -8.06
CA ASP A 139 11.32 -2.93 -9.14
C ASP A 139 12.76 -3.01 -8.60
N LEU A 140 13.04 -2.38 -7.45
CA LEU A 140 14.33 -2.46 -6.77
C LEU A 140 14.62 -3.90 -6.33
N LEU A 141 13.67 -4.57 -5.69
CA LEU A 141 13.80 -5.98 -5.26
C LEU A 141 14.07 -6.91 -6.46
N ALA A 142 13.38 -6.68 -7.57
CA ALA A 142 13.60 -7.44 -8.80
C ALA A 142 15.03 -7.27 -9.35
N ARG A 143 15.57 -6.04 -9.31
CA ARG A 143 16.96 -5.75 -9.73
C ARG A 143 17.99 -6.42 -8.81
N ASN A 144 17.74 -6.38 -7.51
CA ASN A 144 18.65 -6.93 -6.50
C ASN A 144 18.49 -8.44 -6.30
N ARG A 145 17.58 -9.10 -7.05
CA ARG A 145 17.29 -10.55 -7.00
C ARG A 145 17.02 -11.05 -5.57
N THR A 146 16.51 -10.19 -4.71
CA THR A 146 16.17 -10.53 -3.34
C THR A 146 14.79 -11.18 -3.34
N ALA A 147 14.74 -12.49 -3.11
CA ALA A 147 13.49 -13.19 -2.88
C ALA A 147 12.93 -12.74 -1.52
N SER A 148 11.99 -11.81 -1.55
CA SER A 148 11.19 -11.49 -0.39
C SER A 148 10.18 -12.64 -0.22
N SER A 149 10.27 -13.43 0.85
CA SER A 149 9.21 -14.36 1.23
C SER A 149 8.62 -14.01 2.59
N PRO A 150 7.86 -12.92 2.69
CA PRO A 150 6.79 -12.83 3.65
C PRO A 150 5.50 -13.34 2.97
N SER A 151 4.85 -14.30 3.61
CA SER A 151 3.41 -14.44 3.46
C SER A 151 2.78 -13.15 3.97
N LEU A 152 1.96 -12.47 3.17
CA LEU A 152 0.99 -11.54 3.75
C LEU A 152 0.20 -12.34 4.80
N GLN A 153 0.26 -11.88 6.06
CA GLN A 153 -0.59 -12.44 7.11
C GLN A 153 -2.04 -12.31 6.63
N LYS A 154 -2.95 -13.15 7.13
CA LYS A 154 -4.38 -13.13 6.75
C LYS A 154 -4.95 -11.72 6.94
N VAL A 155 -4.92 -10.96 5.87
CA VAL A 155 -5.16 -9.53 5.90
C VAL A 155 -6.52 -9.34 5.26
N LEU A 156 -7.51 -9.31 6.14
CA LEU A 156 -8.91 -9.08 5.76
C LEU A 156 -9.26 -7.59 5.84
N PHE A 157 -8.29 -6.69 5.58
CA PHE A 157 -8.47 -5.23 5.75
C PHE A 157 -9.67 -4.69 4.97
N VAL A 158 -9.92 -5.24 3.78
CA VAL A 158 -11.09 -4.90 2.97
C VAL A 158 -12.38 -5.17 3.73
N PHE A 159 -12.48 -6.33 4.38
CA PHE A 159 -13.65 -6.76 5.14
C PHE A 159 -13.78 -6.04 6.49
N ALA A 160 -12.68 -5.50 7.02
CA ALA A 160 -12.69 -4.63 8.18
C ALA A 160 -13.27 -3.24 7.86
N ILE A 161 -12.97 -2.71 6.66
CA ILE A 161 -13.27 -1.32 6.30
C ILE A 161 -14.59 -1.18 5.53
N LEU A 162 -14.88 -2.10 4.60
CA LEU A 162 -16.14 -2.11 3.87
C LEU A 162 -17.30 -2.52 4.79
N ASN A 163 -18.48 -1.97 4.54
CA ASN A 163 -19.69 -2.35 5.27
C ASN A 163 -20.46 -3.46 4.55
N ASP A 164 -21.49 -3.99 5.19
CA ASP A 164 -22.24 -5.14 4.67
C ASP A 164 -22.90 -4.83 3.31
N SER A 165 -23.42 -3.60 3.12
CA SER A 165 -24.01 -3.16 1.84
C SER A 165 -22.99 -3.05 0.70
N ASP A 166 -21.73 -2.74 1.03
CA ASP A 166 -20.63 -2.71 0.06
C ASP A 166 -20.30 -4.13 -0.39
N LEU A 167 -20.17 -5.05 0.57
CA LEU A 167 -19.89 -6.47 0.31
C LEU A 167 -21.04 -7.14 -0.47
N ASP A 168 -22.28 -6.86 -0.09
CA ASP A 168 -23.48 -7.30 -0.82
C ASP A 168 -23.44 -6.86 -2.28
N TRP A 169 -23.10 -5.59 -2.52
CA TRP A 169 -22.98 -5.06 -3.87
C TRP A 169 -21.85 -5.76 -4.64
N MET A 170 -20.68 -5.96 -4.02
CA MET A 170 -19.54 -6.66 -4.64
C MET A 170 -19.87 -8.11 -5.01
N ILE A 171 -20.61 -8.83 -4.16
CA ILE A 171 -21.10 -10.19 -4.44
C ILE A 171 -22.08 -10.17 -5.62
N THR A 172 -22.97 -9.18 -5.66
CA THR A 172 -24.04 -9.10 -6.66
C THR A 172 -23.51 -8.75 -8.05
N CYS A 173 -22.51 -7.85 -8.14
CA CYS A 173 -21.96 -7.38 -9.41
C CYS A 173 -20.72 -8.18 -9.86
N GLY A 174 -20.05 -8.86 -8.92
CA GLY A 174 -18.88 -9.66 -9.19
C GLY A 174 -19.23 -11.01 -9.82
N THR A 175 -18.28 -11.55 -10.58
CA THR A 175 -18.37 -12.88 -11.17
C THR A 175 -17.47 -13.84 -10.41
N ARG A 176 -18.02 -14.97 -10.00
CA ARG A 176 -17.24 -16.08 -9.45
C ARG A 176 -16.44 -16.75 -10.56
N GLN A 177 -15.13 -16.84 -10.38
CA GLN A 177 -14.22 -17.43 -11.36
C GLN A 177 -13.39 -18.54 -10.71
N VAL A 178 -13.49 -19.76 -11.26
CA VAL A 178 -12.61 -20.88 -10.90
C VAL A 178 -11.39 -20.82 -11.81
N VAL A 179 -10.20 -20.82 -11.21
CA VAL A 179 -8.92 -20.73 -11.91
C VAL A 179 -8.13 -22.00 -11.63
N LYS A 180 -7.65 -22.67 -12.68
CA LYS A 180 -6.85 -23.89 -12.54
C LYS A 180 -5.40 -23.57 -12.21
N THR A 181 -4.75 -24.50 -11.53
CA THR A 181 -3.30 -24.46 -11.26
C THR A 181 -2.52 -24.11 -12.53
N GLU A 182 -1.48 -23.29 -12.40
CA GLU A 182 -0.65 -22.72 -13.46
C GLU A 182 -1.31 -21.66 -14.36
N ALA A 183 -2.61 -21.42 -14.27
CA ALA A 183 -3.26 -20.38 -15.07
C ALA A 183 -2.75 -18.98 -14.68
N ARG A 184 -2.58 -18.12 -15.69
CA ARG A 184 -2.21 -16.71 -15.51
C ARG A 184 -3.48 -15.86 -15.39
N ILE A 185 -3.60 -15.16 -14.27
CA ILE A 185 -4.76 -14.31 -13.95
C ILE A 185 -4.50 -12.87 -14.40
N ILE A 186 -3.27 -12.39 -14.17
CA ILE A 186 -2.81 -11.06 -14.57
C ILE A 186 -1.48 -11.24 -15.30
N GLU A 187 -1.33 -10.57 -16.44
CA GLU A 187 -0.11 -10.56 -17.25
C GLU A 187 0.66 -9.25 -17.04
N ALA A 188 1.96 -9.34 -16.77
CA ALA A 188 2.79 -8.16 -16.56
C ALA A 188 2.81 -7.24 -17.80
N GLY A 189 2.66 -5.93 -17.59
CA GLY A 189 2.62 -4.92 -18.65
C GLY A 189 1.31 -4.86 -19.45
N MET A 190 0.38 -5.79 -19.23
CA MET A 190 -0.93 -5.82 -19.88
C MET A 190 -1.95 -5.00 -19.12
N VAL A 191 -3.00 -4.56 -19.82
CA VAL A 191 -4.12 -3.84 -19.22
C VAL A 191 -4.94 -4.78 -18.34
N VAL A 192 -5.24 -4.33 -17.13
CA VAL A 192 -6.10 -5.01 -16.15
C VAL A 192 -7.42 -4.25 -16.07
N GLU A 193 -8.52 -4.93 -16.37
CA GLU A 193 -9.86 -4.32 -16.46
C GLU A 193 -10.77 -4.68 -15.28
N SER A 194 -10.27 -5.46 -14.33
CA SER A 194 -11.01 -5.89 -13.13
C SER A 194 -10.12 -5.87 -11.89
N ILE A 195 -10.74 -5.79 -10.72
CA ILE A 195 -10.11 -6.23 -9.48
C ILE A 195 -10.58 -7.65 -9.19
N SER A 196 -9.76 -8.44 -8.52
CA SER A 196 -10.14 -9.79 -8.07
C SER A 196 -9.86 -9.95 -6.59
N ILE A 197 -10.79 -10.56 -5.86
CA ILE A 197 -10.56 -11.02 -4.49
C ILE A 197 -10.28 -12.52 -4.53
N LEU A 198 -9.17 -12.95 -3.93
CA LEU A 198 -8.86 -14.36 -3.74
C LEU A 198 -9.74 -14.93 -2.61
N LEU A 199 -10.56 -15.93 -2.94
CA LEU A 199 -11.50 -16.57 -2.02
C LEU A 199 -10.96 -17.90 -1.48
N GLU A 200 -10.28 -18.66 -2.34
CA GLU A 200 -9.70 -19.96 -2.01
C GLU A 200 -8.47 -20.21 -2.89
N GLY A 201 -7.49 -20.95 -2.36
CA GLY A 201 -6.24 -21.27 -3.03
C GLY A 201 -5.12 -20.27 -2.76
N THR A 202 -4.04 -20.39 -3.53
CA THR A 202 -2.82 -19.59 -3.40
C THR A 202 -2.37 -19.09 -4.75
N LEU A 203 -2.05 -17.80 -4.84
CA LEU A 203 -1.50 -17.19 -6.04
C LEU A 203 -0.05 -16.78 -5.82
N GLY A 204 0.77 -16.88 -6.87
CA GLY A 204 2.13 -16.37 -6.90
C GLY A 204 2.19 -15.08 -7.70
N ILE A 205 2.98 -14.12 -7.21
CA ILE A 205 3.28 -12.85 -7.88
C ILE A 205 4.70 -12.93 -8.44
N PHE A 206 4.82 -12.68 -9.74
CA PHE A 206 6.07 -12.85 -10.47
C PHE A 206 6.42 -11.58 -11.25
N ILE A 207 7.70 -11.23 -11.27
CA ILE A 207 8.21 -10.14 -12.12
C ILE A 207 9.04 -10.75 -13.26
N PRO A 208 8.82 -10.33 -14.52
CA PRO A 208 9.67 -10.74 -15.63
C PRO A 208 11.08 -10.20 -15.44
N THR A 209 12.08 -11.08 -15.51
CA THR A 209 13.50 -10.74 -15.41
C THR A 209 14.29 -11.42 -16.53
N THR A 210 15.47 -10.89 -16.83
CA THR A 210 16.37 -11.48 -17.82
C THR A 210 17.68 -11.83 -17.13
N VAL A 211 18.01 -13.12 -17.12
CA VAL A 211 19.27 -13.64 -16.59
C VAL A 211 20.01 -14.33 -17.72
N GLU A 212 21.24 -13.88 -18.00
CA GLU A 212 22.08 -14.45 -19.07
C GLU A 212 21.38 -14.51 -20.44
N GLY A 213 20.56 -13.51 -20.75
CA GLY A 213 19.81 -13.43 -22.01
C GLY A 213 18.57 -14.33 -22.07
N LYS A 214 18.23 -15.07 -21.00
CA LYS A 214 16.99 -15.85 -20.88
C LYS A 214 15.95 -15.11 -20.06
N SER A 215 14.72 -15.04 -20.59
CA SER A 215 13.57 -14.55 -19.82
C SER A 215 13.17 -15.56 -18.76
N LEU A 216 13.13 -15.10 -17.51
CA LEU A 216 12.70 -15.85 -16.33
C LEU A 216 11.62 -15.07 -15.60
N GLU A 217 10.86 -15.78 -14.78
CA GLU A 217 9.84 -15.21 -13.89
C GLU A 217 10.35 -15.31 -12.45
N LEU A 218 10.66 -14.19 -11.83
CA LEU A 218 11.10 -14.15 -10.44
C LEU A 218 9.88 -14.07 -9.53
N ALA A 219 9.66 -15.09 -8.69
CA ALA A 219 8.64 -15.04 -7.64
C ALA A 219 9.05 -14.03 -6.56
N ILE A 220 8.20 -13.03 -6.32
CA ILE A 220 8.48 -11.95 -5.36
C ILE A 220 7.52 -11.92 -4.15
N ALA A 221 6.37 -12.59 -4.27
CA ALA A 221 5.38 -12.69 -3.21
C ALA A 221 4.37 -13.80 -3.51
N LYS A 222 3.58 -14.16 -2.49
CA LYS A 222 2.39 -15.00 -2.61
C LYS A 222 1.20 -14.24 -2.07
N SER A 223 0.03 -14.44 -2.69
CA SER A 223 -1.24 -13.95 -2.20
C SER A 223 -2.08 -15.08 -1.61
N VAL A 224 -2.71 -14.81 -0.48
CA VAL A 224 -3.56 -15.74 0.27
C VAL A 224 -5.04 -15.29 0.26
N PRO A 225 -5.99 -16.16 0.63
CA PRO A 225 -7.40 -15.80 0.67
C PRO A 225 -7.67 -14.54 1.49
N GLY A 226 -8.52 -13.67 0.95
CA GLY A 226 -8.83 -12.34 1.47
C GLY A 226 -8.11 -11.19 0.75
N GLU A 227 -7.07 -11.48 -0.04
CA GLU A 227 -6.33 -10.45 -0.76
C GLU A 227 -7.03 -9.95 -2.03
N ILE A 228 -6.82 -8.67 -2.32
CA ILE A 228 -7.19 -8.03 -3.59
C ILE A 228 -6.00 -8.05 -4.55
N LEU A 229 -6.31 -8.30 -5.82
CA LEU A 229 -5.42 -8.24 -6.97
C LEU A 229 -5.92 -7.20 -7.97
N GLY A 230 -4.98 -6.61 -8.71
CA GLY A 230 -5.30 -5.60 -9.73
C GLY A 230 -5.61 -4.23 -9.15
N GLU A 231 -5.46 -4.03 -7.84
CA GLU A 231 -5.71 -2.77 -7.17
C GLU A 231 -4.73 -1.68 -7.60
N MET A 232 -3.44 -1.98 -7.72
CA MET A 232 -2.45 -1.01 -8.23
C MET A 232 -2.80 -0.56 -9.66
N SER A 233 -3.31 -1.49 -10.47
CA SER A 233 -3.74 -1.19 -11.84
C SER A 233 -5.03 -0.39 -11.90
N PHE A 234 -5.86 -0.47 -10.87
CA PHE A 234 -7.05 0.36 -10.72
C PHE A 234 -6.68 1.79 -10.28
N ILE A 235 -5.70 1.95 -9.39
CA ILE A 235 -5.35 3.23 -8.76
C ILE A 235 -4.52 4.16 -9.67
N GLU A 236 -3.51 3.64 -10.36
CA GLU A 236 -2.55 4.49 -11.06
C GLU A 236 -2.60 4.35 -12.58
N THR A 237 -2.24 3.15 -13.05
CA THR A 237 -2.07 2.86 -14.47
C THR A 237 -2.91 1.66 -14.76
N LYS A 238 -3.64 1.64 -15.88
CA LYS A 238 -4.41 0.46 -16.23
C LYS A 238 -3.55 -0.80 -16.45
N ARG A 239 -2.21 -0.74 -16.35
CA ARG A 239 -1.30 -1.86 -16.62
C ARG A 239 -0.80 -2.53 -15.34
N ALA A 240 -0.55 -3.83 -15.40
CA ALA A 240 0.02 -4.59 -14.29
C ALA A 240 1.53 -4.40 -14.17
N SER A 241 2.03 -4.22 -12.95
CA SER A 241 3.47 -4.21 -12.65
C SER A 241 4.07 -5.61 -12.56
N ALA A 242 3.26 -6.62 -12.25
CA ALA A 242 3.69 -7.99 -12.07
C ALA A 242 2.66 -8.96 -12.67
N MET A 243 3.11 -10.17 -12.95
CA MET A 243 2.27 -11.28 -13.35
C MET A 243 1.71 -11.98 -12.11
N VAL A 244 0.46 -12.44 -12.18
CA VAL A 244 -0.17 -13.25 -11.13
C VAL A 244 -0.59 -14.59 -11.69
N LYS A 245 -0.15 -15.67 -11.05
CA LYS A 245 -0.35 -17.06 -11.49
C LYS A 245 -0.90 -17.93 -10.36
N ALA A 246 -1.79 -18.83 -10.69
CA ALA A 246 -2.32 -19.81 -9.74
C ALA A 246 -1.28 -20.88 -9.39
N LEU A 247 -0.97 -21.04 -8.10
CA LEU A 247 -0.07 -22.11 -7.62
C LEU A 247 -0.82 -23.40 -7.29
N GLU A 248 -2.14 -23.30 -7.14
CA GLU A 248 -3.09 -24.39 -6.97
C GLU A 248 -4.44 -23.97 -7.58
N ASP A 249 -5.44 -24.85 -7.58
CA ASP A 249 -6.78 -24.46 -8.02
C ASP A 249 -7.34 -23.36 -7.10
N CYS A 250 -7.76 -22.25 -7.68
CA CYS A 250 -8.17 -21.05 -6.96
C CYS A 250 -9.62 -20.66 -7.27
N LEU A 251 -10.24 -19.98 -6.32
CA LEU A 251 -11.54 -19.35 -6.49
C LEU A 251 -11.39 -17.83 -6.33
N LEU A 252 -11.89 -17.06 -7.30
CA LEU A 252 -11.85 -15.60 -7.29
C LEU A 252 -13.26 -15.00 -7.36
N LEU A 253 -13.45 -13.86 -6.71
CA LEU A 253 -14.52 -12.92 -7.03
C LEU A 253 -13.96 -11.79 -7.89
N THR A 254 -14.33 -11.74 -9.16
CA THR A 254 -13.81 -10.77 -10.13
C THR A 254 -14.84 -9.66 -10.38
N ILE A 255 -14.45 -8.40 -10.20
CA ILE A 255 -15.32 -7.23 -10.37
C ILE A 255 -14.73 -6.31 -11.43
N PRO A 256 -15.45 -6.04 -12.54
CA PRO A 256 -15.00 -5.08 -13.56
C PRO A 256 -14.76 -3.68 -12.96
N GLN A 257 -13.63 -3.06 -13.31
CA GLN A 257 -13.27 -1.71 -12.85
C GLN A 257 -14.33 -0.68 -13.25
N LYS A 258 -14.98 -0.85 -14.42
CA LYS A 258 -16.07 0.02 -14.86
C LYS A 258 -17.21 0.07 -13.84
N LEU A 259 -17.63 -1.09 -13.31
CA LEU A 259 -18.70 -1.15 -12.32
C LEU A 259 -18.30 -0.53 -10.98
N LEU A 260 -17.02 -0.67 -10.59
CA LEU A 260 -16.48 0.00 -9.40
C LEU A 260 -16.52 1.52 -9.54
N LEU A 261 -16.07 2.05 -10.68
CA LEU A 261 -16.08 3.49 -10.95
C LEU A 261 -17.52 4.03 -10.95
N GLU A 262 -18.46 3.32 -11.58
CA GLU A 262 -19.88 3.69 -11.56
C GLU A 262 -20.43 3.68 -10.13
N ARG A 263 -20.09 2.68 -9.31
CA ARG A 263 -20.51 2.60 -7.91
C ARG A 263 -19.93 3.73 -7.06
N MET A 264 -18.68 4.10 -7.28
CA MET A 264 -18.03 5.22 -6.59
C MET A 264 -18.71 6.55 -6.90
N GLN A 265 -19.12 6.77 -8.15
CA GLN A 265 -19.88 7.96 -8.54
C GLN A 265 -21.26 8.01 -7.88
N GLN A 266 -21.93 6.86 -7.76
CA GLN A 266 -23.27 6.75 -7.17
C GLN A 266 -23.27 6.76 -5.64
N ASN A 267 -22.16 6.38 -5.01
CA ASN A 267 -22.04 6.22 -3.57
C ASN A 267 -20.67 6.74 -3.08
N PRO A 268 -20.59 8.04 -2.71
CA PRO A 268 -19.36 8.62 -2.15
C PRO A 268 -18.86 7.90 -0.90
N GLY A 269 -19.77 7.39 -0.05
CA GLY A 269 -19.40 6.61 1.12
C GLY A 269 -18.66 5.31 0.77
N PHE A 270 -19.10 4.61 -0.27
CA PHE A 270 -18.37 3.44 -0.81
C PHE A 270 -17.00 3.86 -1.34
N CYS A 271 -16.93 4.99 -2.08
CA CYS A 271 -15.68 5.52 -2.62
C CYS A 271 -14.62 5.74 -1.52
N ILE A 272 -14.99 6.45 -0.45
CA ILE A 272 -14.12 6.70 0.71
C ILE A 272 -13.64 5.39 1.33
N ARG A 273 -14.56 4.47 1.64
CA ARG A 273 -14.22 3.19 2.30
C ARG A 273 -13.35 2.32 1.39
N PHE A 274 -13.62 2.30 0.10
CA PHE A 274 -12.84 1.54 -0.88
C PHE A 274 -11.42 2.07 -0.99
N TYR A 275 -11.22 3.38 -1.23
CA TYR A 275 -9.87 3.94 -1.30
C TYR A 275 -9.13 3.79 0.02
N ARG A 276 -9.79 3.98 1.17
CA ARG A 276 -9.20 3.70 2.49
C ARG A 276 -8.76 2.24 2.63
N ALA A 277 -9.57 1.29 2.17
CA ALA A 277 -9.21 -0.13 2.16
C ALA A 277 -7.97 -0.40 1.29
N ILE A 278 -7.94 0.15 0.08
CA ILE A 278 -6.78 0.03 -0.81
C ILE A 278 -5.52 0.67 -0.20
N SER A 279 -5.61 1.88 0.36
CA SER A 279 -4.49 2.50 1.07
C SER A 279 -3.97 1.62 2.20
N THR A 280 -4.87 0.99 2.96
CA THR A 280 -4.50 0.10 4.07
C THR A 280 -3.76 -1.15 3.57
N ILE A 281 -4.25 -1.78 2.50
CA ILE A 281 -3.59 -2.94 1.87
C ILE A 281 -2.21 -2.56 1.33
N LEU A 282 -2.12 -1.46 0.59
CA LEU A 282 -0.86 -1.02 -0.01
C LEU A 282 0.17 -0.62 1.05
N ALA A 283 -0.26 0.02 2.13
CA ALA A 283 0.61 0.36 3.25
C ALA A 283 1.17 -0.88 3.94
N ASP A 284 0.33 -1.89 4.19
CA ASP A 284 0.78 -3.15 4.80
C ASP A 284 1.74 -3.92 3.88
N ARG A 285 1.44 -4.00 2.58
CA ARG A 285 2.35 -4.58 1.56
C ARG A 285 3.69 -3.87 1.54
N LEU A 286 3.69 -2.53 1.49
CA LEU A 286 4.91 -1.73 1.44
C LEU A 286 5.74 -1.91 2.71
N ARG A 287 5.10 -1.86 3.89
CA ARG A 287 5.77 -2.09 5.18
C ARG A 287 6.36 -3.50 5.25
N THR A 288 5.63 -4.51 4.81
CA THR A 288 6.07 -5.91 4.81
C THR A 288 7.29 -6.10 3.90
N GLN A 289 7.24 -5.57 2.67
CA GLN A 289 8.37 -5.61 1.75
C GLN A 289 9.60 -4.86 2.28
N LEU A 290 9.43 -3.67 2.86
CA LEU A 290 10.53 -2.90 3.47
C LEU A 290 11.21 -3.68 4.60
N ARG A 291 10.42 -4.31 5.49
CA ARG A 291 10.97 -5.13 6.59
C ARG A 291 11.69 -6.37 6.09
N SER A 292 11.14 -7.04 5.08
CA SER A 292 11.80 -8.20 4.47
C SER A 292 13.09 -7.83 3.76
N TYR A 293 13.14 -6.67 3.11
CA TYR A 293 14.38 -6.15 2.52
C TYR A 293 15.47 -5.93 3.57
N GLN A 294 15.13 -5.28 4.69
CA GLN A 294 16.02 -5.06 5.83
C GLN A 294 16.51 -6.39 6.45
N SER A 295 15.60 -7.35 6.64
CA SER A 295 15.92 -8.66 7.25
C SER A 295 16.77 -9.54 6.34
N GLY A 296 16.52 -9.50 5.03
CA GLY A 296 17.28 -10.25 4.02
C GLY A 296 18.74 -9.80 3.96
N GLN A 297 19.00 -8.49 4.07
CA GLN A 297 20.37 -7.96 4.19
C GLN A 297 21.05 -8.43 5.48
N THR A 298 20.35 -8.35 6.61
CA THR A 298 20.89 -8.78 7.90
C THR A 298 21.25 -10.27 7.91
N SER A 299 20.48 -11.11 7.20
CA SER A 299 20.69 -12.56 7.15
C SER A 299 21.84 -13.00 6.21
N LEU A 300 22.11 -12.22 5.16
CA LEU A 300 23.25 -12.47 4.27
C LEU A 300 24.59 -12.12 4.93
N GLU A 301 24.57 -11.28 5.97
CA GLU A 301 25.79 -10.70 6.56
C GLU A 301 25.95 -10.97 8.07
N SER A 302 25.01 -11.66 8.73
CA SER A 302 25.09 -11.96 10.16
C SER A 302 24.44 -13.29 10.52
N ASN A 303 25.22 -14.18 11.15
CA ASN A 303 24.77 -15.42 11.77
C ASN A 303 24.10 -15.12 13.14
N VAL A 304 23.09 -14.26 13.16
CA VAL A 304 22.41 -13.81 14.37
C VAL A 304 20.92 -14.08 14.23
N ASN A 305 20.40 -14.89 15.15
CA ASN A 305 18.98 -15.24 15.23
C ASN A 305 18.10 -13.97 15.20
N PRO A 306 17.11 -13.87 14.31
CA PRO A 306 16.14 -12.79 14.38
C PRO A 306 15.20 -13.08 15.55
N SER A 307 15.36 -12.32 16.64
CA SER A 307 14.40 -12.28 17.73
C SER A 307 13.06 -11.78 17.18
N GLY A 308 12.08 -12.69 17.16
CA GLY A 308 10.72 -12.43 16.74
C GLY A 308 10.12 -11.28 17.53
N HIS A 309 9.83 -10.18 16.82
CA HIS A 309 8.97 -9.14 17.35
C HIS A 309 7.53 -9.62 17.18
N HIS A 310 7.06 -10.39 18.17
CA HIS A 310 5.62 -10.58 18.34
C HIS A 310 5.03 -9.22 18.69
N GLN A 311 4.46 -8.58 17.69
CA GLN A 311 3.70 -7.36 17.86
C GLN A 311 2.45 -7.74 18.67
N GLU A 312 2.40 -7.32 19.92
CA GLU A 312 1.23 -7.47 20.77
C GLU A 312 0.07 -6.76 20.07
N LEU A 313 -0.89 -7.53 19.56
CA LEU A 313 -2.03 -7.00 18.83
C LEU A 313 -2.98 -6.37 19.85
N ASP A 314 -3.20 -5.07 19.71
CA ASP A 314 -4.19 -4.33 20.49
C ASP A 314 -5.56 -5.02 20.40
N LEU A 315 -6.32 -5.03 21.50
CA LEU A 315 -7.65 -5.65 21.58
C LEU A 315 -8.59 -5.11 20.49
N ALA A 316 -8.52 -3.82 20.19
CA ALA A 316 -9.30 -3.19 19.12
C ALA A 316 -8.96 -3.74 17.72
N VAL A 317 -7.69 -4.12 17.50
CA VAL A 317 -7.23 -4.75 16.26
C VAL A 317 -7.75 -6.18 16.18
N LEU A 318 -7.73 -6.92 17.30
CA LEU A 318 -8.25 -8.28 17.36
C LEU A 318 -9.76 -8.34 17.07
N GLU A 319 -10.55 -7.43 17.63
CA GLU A 319 -11.99 -7.32 17.36
C GLU A 319 -12.27 -7.02 15.88
N THR A 320 -11.53 -6.07 15.31
CA THR A 320 -11.64 -5.71 13.89
C THR A 320 -11.30 -6.89 12.98
N MET A 321 -10.27 -7.67 13.31
CA MET A 321 -9.90 -8.87 12.56
C MET A 321 -10.95 -9.99 12.67
N ALA A 322 -11.60 -10.15 13.83
CA ALA A 322 -12.66 -11.12 14.01
C ALA A 322 -13.91 -10.80 13.16
N ILE A 323 -14.31 -9.52 13.11
CA ILE A 323 -15.40 -9.05 12.25
C ILE A 323 -15.05 -9.28 10.78
N ALA A 324 -13.81 -8.94 10.40
CA ALA A 324 -13.33 -9.13 9.04
C ALA A 324 -13.34 -10.61 8.61
N GLY A 325 -12.93 -11.52 9.51
CA GLY A 325 -13.03 -12.97 9.34
C GLY A 325 -14.46 -13.43 9.09
N THR A 326 -15.38 -13.01 9.94
CA THR A 326 -16.80 -13.35 9.83
C THR A 326 -17.40 -12.90 8.50
N ARG A 327 -17.06 -11.68 8.06
CA ARG A 327 -17.52 -11.11 6.78
C ARG A 327 -16.94 -11.85 5.57
N PHE A 328 -15.66 -12.21 5.62
CA PHE A 328 -15.03 -13.00 4.57
C PHE A 328 -15.71 -14.36 4.44
N ASP A 329 -15.91 -15.08 5.56
CA ASP A 329 -16.57 -16.39 5.57
C ASP A 329 -18.02 -16.31 5.08
N TRP A 330 -18.75 -15.24 5.44
CA TRP A 330 -20.10 -14.99 4.96
C TRP A 330 -20.14 -14.76 3.44
N MET A 331 -19.25 -13.93 2.91
CA MET A 331 -19.13 -13.69 1.47
C MET A 331 -18.78 -14.99 0.74
N PHE A 332 -17.80 -15.73 1.26
CA PHE A 332 -17.37 -17.01 0.71
C PHE A 332 -18.55 -17.98 0.59
N LYS A 333 -19.31 -18.18 1.67
CA LYS A 333 -20.49 -19.06 1.71
C LYS A 333 -21.53 -18.71 0.65
N ARG A 334 -21.81 -17.43 0.43
CA ARG A 334 -22.80 -16.97 -0.58
C ARG A 334 -22.35 -17.19 -2.02
N LEU A 335 -21.06 -17.29 -2.28
CA LEU A 335 -20.50 -17.51 -3.61
C LEU A 335 -20.31 -18.99 -3.94
N ILE A 336 -20.28 -19.86 -2.93
CA ILE A 336 -20.21 -21.32 -3.11
C ILE A 336 -21.57 -22.01 -3.02
N SER A 337 -22.58 -21.36 -2.44
CA SER A 337 -23.98 -21.81 -2.41
C SER A 337 -24.68 -21.59 -3.74
#